data_AF-C5WXG4-F1
#
_entry.id   AF-C5WXG4-F1
#
_cell.length_a   1.000
_cell.length_b   1.000
_cell.length_c   1.000
_cell.angle_alpha   90.00
_cell.angle_beta   90.00
_cell.angle_gamma   90.00
#
_symmetry.space_group_name_H-M   'P 1'
#
loop_
_entity.id
_entity.type
_entity.pdbx_description
1 polymer ?
#
loop_
_entity_poly.entity_id
_entity_poly.type
_entity_poly.pdbx_seq_one_letter_code
_entity_poly.pdbx_strand_id
1 'polypeptide(L)'
;MAITKLAFVAAVAVLLLQAPSWYPQVSAQGGTPAVMTVNSFERGGDGGGPSECDGHYHSDEDLITALSTRWYAGGKRCFKPIRITSTQTGRTVEATVVDECDSHHGCKNNIVDTSQAVWDALGLDSNIGEVPVTWSDA
;
A
#
# COMPACT_ATOMS: atom_id res chain seq x y z
N MET A 1 -25.27 5.25 74.79
CA MET A 1 -24.59 6.28 73.97
C MET A 1 -23.14 5.88 73.81
N ALA A 2 -22.75 5.37 72.65
CA ALA A 2 -21.37 5.28 72.19
C ALA A 2 -21.40 5.22 70.66
N ILE A 3 -20.84 6.26 70.05
CA ILE A 3 -20.67 6.45 68.61
C ILE A 3 -19.25 6.00 68.28
N THR A 4 -19.03 5.13 67.31
CA THR A 4 -17.88 5.31 66.40
C THR A 4 -18.12 4.63 65.06
N LYS A 5 -17.74 5.36 64.02
CA LYS A 5 -18.13 5.27 62.61
C LYS A 5 -17.41 4.14 61.88
N LEU A 6 -18.11 3.49 60.96
CA LEU A 6 -17.53 2.62 59.93
C LEU A 6 -16.49 3.40 59.11
N ALA A 7 -15.26 2.87 59.02
CA ALA A 7 -14.32 3.26 57.98
C ALA A 7 -14.36 2.21 56.87
N PHE A 8 -14.98 2.57 55.75
CA PHE A 8 -14.89 1.85 54.49
C PHE A 8 -13.48 1.99 53.93
N VAL A 9 -12.72 0.89 53.87
CA VAL A 9 -11.54 0.82 53.02
C VAL A 9 -12.02 0.41 51.63
N ALA A 10 -12.34 1.38 50.80
CA ALA A 10 -12.60 1.15 49.39
C ALA A 10 -11.25 0.86 48.70
N ALA A 11 -10.93 -0.43 48.53
CA ALA A 11 -9.84 -0.86 47.68
C ALA A 11 -10.23 -0.51 46.23
N VAL A 12 -9.66 0.59 45.71
CA VAL A 12 -9.73 0.94 44.29
C VAL A 12 -8.85 -0.06 43.54
N ALA A 13 -9.43 -1.20 43.16
CA ALA A 13 -8.86 -2.07 42.17
C ALA A 13 -8.96 -1.36 40.82
N VAL A 14 -7.84 -0.78 40.39
CA VAL A 14 -7.66 -0.27 39.02
C VAL A 14 -7.74 -1.48 38.09
N LEU A 15 -8.96 -1.83 37.65
CA LEU A 15 -9.15 -2.70 36.50
C LEU A 15 -8.67 -1.92 35.29
N LEU A 16 -7.44 -2.25 34.88
CA LEU A 16 -6.88 -1.86 33.60
C LEU A 16 -7.90 -2.23 32.51
N LEU A 17 -8.34 -1.22 31.76
CA LEU A 17 -9.09 -1.36 30.53
C LEU A 17 -8.26 -2.20 29.53
N GLN A 18 -8.41 -3.52 29.58
CA GLN A 18 -8.14 -4.34 28.40
C GLN A 18 -9.36 -4.17 27.48
N ALA A 19 -9.38 -3.06 26.76
CA ALA A 19 -10.24 -2.95 25.60
C ALA A 19 -9.80 -4.06 24.63
N PRO A 20 -10.70 -4.98 24.20
CA PRO A 20 -10.38 -5.89 23.12
C PRO A 20 -10.01 -5.03 21.91
N SER A 21 -8.78 -5.17 21.44
CA SER A 21 -8.28 -4.41 20.30
C SER A 21 -9.00 -4.90 19.04
N TRP A 22 -10.14 -4.29 18.71
CA TRP A 22 -10.83 -4.46 17.42
C TRP A 22 -10.11 -3.71 16.28
N TYR A 23 -8.92 -3.18 16.53
CA TYR A 23 -8.06 -2.69 15.47
C TYR A 23 -7.35 -3.88 14.83
N PRO A 24 -7.51 -4.12 13.52
CA PRO A 24 -6.65 -5.06 12.83
C PRO A 24 -5.22 -4.59 13.04
N GLN A 25 -4.43 -5.37 13.77
CA GLN A 25 -2.99 -5.17 13.79
C GLN A 25 -2.51 -5.33 12.35
N VAL A 26 -2.06 -4.24 11.75
CA VAL A 26 -1.23 -4.31 10.55
C VAL A 26 -0.05 -5.18 10.95
N SER A 27 -0.08 -6.44 10.51
CA SER A 27 0.95 -7.42 10.80
C SER A 27 2.28 -6.84 10.33
N ALA A 28 3.21 -6.63 11.25
CA ALA A 28 4.54 -6.09 11.00
C ALA A 28 5.47 -7.04 10.22
N GLN A 29 4.92 -8.08 9.57
CA GLN A 29 5.67 -9.01 8.71
C GLN A 29 5.06 -9.22 7.31
N GLY A 30 3.92 -8.62 6.97
CA GLY A 30 3.31 -8.74 5.64
C GLY A 30 2.88 -7.36 5.15
N GLY A 31 3.42 -6.90 4.02
CA GLY A 31 3.09 -5.58 3.47
C GLY A 31 1.59 -5.37 3.23
N THR A 32 1.20 -4.15 2.87
CA THR A 32 -0.16 -3.80 2.48
C THR A 32 -0.62 -4.69 1.32
N PRO A 33 -1.70 -5.48 1.47
CA PRO A 33 -2.24 -6.26 0.36
C PRO A 33 -2.75 -5.37 -0.77
N ALA A 34 -2.45 -5.74 -2.01
CA ALA A 34 -2.84 -5.01 -3.20
C ALA A 34 -3.08 -5.96 -4.39
N VAL A 35 -3.68 -5.40 -5.44
CA VAL A 35 -3.70 -5.99 -6.77
C VAL A 35 -2.69 -5.23 -7.61
N MET A 36 -1.75 -5.95 -8.22
CA MET A 36 -0.80 -5.40 -9.18
C MET A 36 -1.36 -5.53 -10.58
N THR A 37 -1.29 -4.46 -11.35
CA THR A 37 -1.69 -4.39 -12.77
C THR A 37 -0.49 -4.03 -13.64
N VAL A 38 -0.60 -4.25 -14.94
CA VAL A 38 0.39 -3.80 -15.93
C VAL A 38 -0.11 -2.52 -16.61
N ASN A 39 0.78 -1.54 -16.71
CA ASN A 39 0.52 -0.26 -17.35
C ASN A 39 1.76 0.19 -18.12
N SER A 40 1.56 0.76 -19.31
CA SER A 40 2.59 1.43 -20.07
C SER A 40 2.67 2.91 -19.66
N PHE A 41 3.86 3.33 -19.22
CA PHE A 41 4.19 4.71 -18.88
C PHE A 41 4.80 5.46 -20.08
N GLU A 42 4.91 4.80 -21.23
CA GLU A 42 5.46 5.37 -22.45
C GLU A 42 4.45 6.27 -23.17
N ARG A 43 4.99 7.15 -24.01
CA ARG A 43 4.15 7.99 -24.87
C ARG A 43 3.39 7.12 -25.86
N GLY A 44 2.06 7.20 -25.81
CA GLY A 44 1.18 6.41 -26.68
C GLY A 44 0.89 5.01 -26.15
N GLY A 45 1.36 4.70 -24.93
CA GLY A 45 0.91 3.55 -24.15
C GLY A 45 -0.52 3.72 -23.61
N ASP A 46 -0.97 2.73 -22.86
CA ASP A 46 -2.30 2.69 -22.25
C ASP A 46 -2.43 3.53 -20.96
N GLY A 47 -1.32 3.95 -20.35
CA GLY A 47 -1.32 4.88 -19.21
C GLY A 47 -1.77 6.31 -19.54
N GLY A 48 -1.95 6.61 -20.84
CA GLY A 48 -2.55 7.86 -21.31
C GLY A 48 -1.62 9.07 -21.22
N GLY A 49 -1.74 9.84 -20.14
CA GLY A 49 -1.01 11.09 -19.95
C GLY A 49 0.43 10.89 -19.45
N PRO A 50 1.23 11.98 -19.40
CA PRO A 50 2.47 11.97 -18.63
C PRO A 50 2.18 11.77 -17.14
N SER A 51 3.12 11.15 -16.41
CA SER A 51 2.92 10.79 -15.00
C SER A 51 2.83 11.99 -14.06
N GLU A 52 1.98 11.89 -13.04
CA GLU A 52 1.63 13.00 -12.14
C GLU A 52 2.79 13.55 -11.30
N CYS A 53 3.85 12.77 -11.04
CA CYS A 53 4.95 13.25 -10.20
C CYS A 53 5.87 14.27 -10.88
N ASP A 54 6.08 14.16 -12.21
CA ASP A 54 6.99 15.05 -12.97
C ASP A 54 6.42 15.58 -14.30
N GLY A 55 5.25 15.11 -14.74
CA GLY A 55 4.70 15.45 -16.03
C GLY A 55 5.51 14.88 -17.20
N HIS A 56 6.16 13.72 -17.00
CA HIS A 56 6.93 13.03 -18.04
C HIS A 56 6.39 11.63 -18.33
N TYR A 57 6.66 11.17 -19.55
CA TYR A 57 6.54 9.76 -19.90
C TYR A 57 7.83 9.06 -19.46
N HIS A 58 7.71 7.80 -19.06
CA HIS A 58 8.82 6.96 -18.59
C HIS A 58 8.90 5.69 -19.42
N SER A 59 10.04 5.01 -19.42
CA SER A 59 10.16 3.76 -20.19
C SER A 59 9.50 2.60 -19.44
N ASP A 60 8.88 1.69 -20.18
CA ASP A 60 8.34 0.46 -19.59
C ASP A 60 9.45 -0.52 -19.12
N GLU A 61 10.70 -0.23 -19.48
CA GLU A 61 11.91 -0.89 -18.99
C GLU A 61 12.35 -0.39 -17.60
N ASP A 62 11.82 0.74 -17.11
CA ASP A 62 12.12 1.27 -15.79
C ASP A 62 11.31 0.53 -14.70
N LEU A 63 11.89 0.35 -13.51
CA LEU A 63 11.17 -0.21 -12.35
C LEU A 63 10.33 0.88 -11.67
N ILE A 64 9.13 1.12 -12.21
CA ILE A 64 8.25 2.23 -11.81
C ILE A 64 6.82 1.78 -11.56
N THR A 65 6.07 2.61 -10.83
CA THR A 65 4.68 2.32 -10.50
C THR A 65 3.82 3.57 -10.30
N ALA A 66 2.52 3.44 -10.59
CA ALA A 66 1.46 4.30 -10.11
C ALA A 66 0.77 3.68 -8.90
N LEU A 67 0.29 4.52 -7.98
CA LEU A 67 -0.46 4.07 -6.81
C LEU A 67 -1.88 4.57 -6.83
N SER A 68 -2.85 3.75 -6.39
CA SER A 68 -4.22 4.23 -6.14
C SER A 68 -4.22 5.53 -5.33
N THR A 69 -5.13 6.46 -5.63
CA THR A 69 -5.24 7.80 -5.02
C THR A 69 -4.92 7.87 -3.53
N ARG A 70 -5.50 6.97 -2.72
CA ARG A 70 -5.25 6.92 -1.26
C ARG A 70 -3.79 6.66 -0.92
N TRP A 71 -3.12 5.79 -1.67
CA TRP A 71 -1.73 5.42 -1.49
C TRP A 71 -0.77 6.41 -2.12
N TYR A 72 -1.11 6.98 -3.28
CA TYR A 72 -0.40 8.12 -3.87
C TYR A 72 -0.34 9.31 -2.88
N ALA A 73 -1.44 9.52 -2.15
CA ALA A 73 -1.54 10.45 -1.02
C ALA A 73 -1.18 11.89 -1.39
N GLY A 74 -1.62 12.34 -2.58
CA GLY A 74 -1.34 13.66 -3.12
C GLY A 74 0.15 13.88 -3.38
N GLY A 75 0.82 12.89 -3.97
CA GLY A 75 2.24 12.96 -4.34
C GLY A 75 3.24 12.77 -3.20
N LYS A 76 2.80 12.46 -1.97
CA LYS A 76 3.71 12.26 -0.82
C LYS A 76 4.71 11.11 -1.01
N ARG A 77 4.42 10.20 -1.94
CA ARG A 77 5.26 9.07 -2.33
C ARG A 77 6.03 9.28 -3.64
N CYS A 78 5.86 10.40 -4.33
CA CYS A 78 6.59 10.67 -5.58
C CYS A 78 8.10 10.48 -5.41
N PHE A 79 8.67 9.74 -6.35
CA PHE A 79 10.09 9.37 -6.43
C PHE A 79 10.63 8.58 -5.23
N LYS A 80 9.73 8.01 -4.41
CA LYS A 80 10.11 7.10 -3.34
C LYS A 80 9.90 5.66 -3.80
N PRO A 81 10.84 4.76 -3.51
CA PRO A 81 10.66 3.36 -3.79
C PRO A 81 9.60 2.75 -2.87
N ILE A 82 8.82 1.82 -3.43
CA ILE A 82 8.05 0.85 -2.67
C ILE A 82 8.59 -0.54 -2.96
N ARG A 83 8.52 -1.41 -1.95
CA ARG A 83 8.90 -2.81 -2.08
C ARG A 83 7.66 -3.64 -2.36
N ILE A 84 7.59 -4.22 -3.56
CA ILE A 84 6.47 -5.07 -4.03
C ILE A 84 6.89 -6.54 -3.90
N THR A 85 6.06 -7.35 -3.27
CA THR A 85 6.28 -8.80 -3.12
C THR A 85 5.13 -9.58 -3.74
N SER A 86 5.47 -10.42 -4.72
CA SER A 86 4.51 -11.32 -5.36
C SER A 86 4.08 -12.42 -4.40
N THR A 87 2.77 -12.59 -4.24
CA THR A 87 2.22 -13.71 -3.43
C THR A 87 2.33 -15.05 -4.16
N GLN A 88 2.52 -15.04 -5.48
CA GLN A 88 2.61 -16.23 -6.31
C GLN A 88 4.04 -16.78 -6.39
N THR A 89 5.02 -15.89 -6.61
CA THR A 89 6.42 -16.29 -6.82
C THR A 89 7.28 -16.13 -5.57
N GLY A 90 6.81 -15.38 -4.57
CA GLY A 90 7.59 -15.01 -3.38
C GLY A 90 8.74 -14.04 -3.67
N ARG A 91 8.93 -13.62 -4.92
CA ARG A 91 9.95 -12.64 -5.31
C ARG A 91 9.53 -11.24 -4.90
N THR A 92 10.54 -10.39 -4.74
CA THR A 92 10.39 -9.00 -4.33
C THR A 92 11.17 -8.10 -5.29
N VAL A 93 10.63 -6.93 -5.58
CA VAL A 93 11.29 -5.88 -6.36
C VAL A 93 10.98 -4.51 -5.74
N GLU A 94 11.90 -3.57 -5.85
CA GLU A 94 11.65 -2.16 -5.53
C GLU A 94 11.30 -1.41 -6.80
N ALA A 95 10.20 -0.66 -6.76
CA ALA A 95 9.74 0.17 -7.86
C ALA A 95 9.52 1.61 -7.38
N THR A 96 9.92 2.58 -8.20
CA THR A 96 9.79 4.01 -7.88
C THR A 96 8.40 4.50 -8.22
N VAL A 97 7.73 5.18 -7.28
CA VAL A 97 6.42 5.78 -7.54
C VAL A 97 6.58 7.02 -8.43
N VAL A 98 5.97 7.00 -9.61
CA VAL A 98 6.00 8.12 -10.57
C VAL A 98 4.62 8.70 -10.84
N ASP A 99 3.54 8.01 -10.46
CA ASP A 99 2.21 8.39 -10.91
C ASP A 99 1.08 8.06 -9.91
N GLU A 100 -0.09 8.61 -10.18
CA GLU A 100 -1.36 8.28 -9.53
C GLU A 100 -2.22 7.39 -10.43
N CYS A 101 -2.67 6.26 -9.89
CA CYS A 101 -3.78 5.50 -10.47
C CYS A 101 -5.09 6.07 -9.91
N ASP A 102 -5.68 7.03 -10.63
CA ASP A 102 -6.79 7.85 -10.12
C ASP A 102 -8.06 7.01 -9.88
N SER A 103 -8.38 6.81 -8.60
CA SER A 103 -9.51 6.01 -8.15
C SER A 103 -10.86 6.73 -8.28
N HIS A 104 -10.85 8.02 -8.60
CA HIS A 104 -12.04 8.78 -8.97
C HIS A 104 -12.39 8.64 -10.45
N HIS A 105 -11.43 8.22 -11.28
CA HIS A 105 -11.56 8.15 -12.73
C HIS A 105 -11.21 6.77 -13.31
N GLY A 106 -11.59 5.69 -12.63
CA GLY A 106 -11.61 4.33 -13.20
C GLY A 106 -10.65 3.33 -12.52
N CYS A 107 -9.66 3.79 -11.77
CA CYS A 107 -8.79 2.89 -11.01
C CYS A 107 -9.51 2.33 -9.77
N LYS A 108 -9.19 1.09 -9.36
CA LYS A 108 -9.67 0.55 -8.07
C LYS A 108 -8.86 1.18 -6.91
N ASN A 109 -9.36 1.09 -5.69
CA ASN A 109 -8.75 1.71 -4.50
C ASN A 109 -7.54 0.96 -3.91
N ASN A 110 -7.12 -0.16 -4.52
CA ASN A 110 -6.10 -1.07 -4.01
C ASN A 110 -5.14 -1.56 -5.09
N ILE A 111 -4.83 -0.69 -6.06
CA ILE A 111 -3.96 -0.96 -7.21
C ILE A 111 -2.54 -0.45 -6.95
N VAL A 112 -1.58 -1.31 -7.31
CA VAL A 112 -0.19 -0.95 -7.58
C VAL A 112 0.00 -1.17 -9.08
N ASP A 113 -0.05 -0.10 -9.87
CA ASP A 113 -0.03 -0.19 -11.33
C ASP A 113 1.41 -0.08 -11.80
N THR A 114 1.91 -1.03 -12.57
CA THR A 114 3.36 -1.22 -12.72
C THR A 114 3.79 -1.39 -14.16
N SER A 115 5.02 -0.97 -14.47
CA SER A 115 5.62 -1.17 -15.78
C SER A 115 5.87 -2.66 -16.06
N GLN A 116 6.10 -3.00 -17.33
CA GLN A 116 6.46 -4.36 -17.74
C GLN A 116 7.71 -4.87 -17.01
N ALA A 117 8.72 -4.02 -16.78
CA ALA A 117 9.94 -4.42 -16.07
C ALA A 117 9.70 -4.94 -14.65
N VAL A 118 8.68 -4.42 -13.95
CA VAL A 118 8.31 -4.89 -12.59
C VAL A 118 7.75 -6.31 -12.64
N TRP A 119 6.90 -6.60 -13.64
CA TRP A 119 6.36 -7.95 -13.87
C TRP A 119 7.48 -8.95 -14.17
N ASP A 120 8.41 -8.57 -15.04
CA ASP A 120 9.56 -9.41 -15.43
C ASP A 120 10.46 -9.70 -14.22
N ALA A 121 10.77 -8.69 -13.41
CA ALA A 121 11.57 -8.84 -12.19
C ALA A 121 10.91 -9.79 -11.16
N LEU A 122 9.59 -9.75 -11.06
CA LEU A 122 8.81 -10.64 -10.19
C LEU A 122 8.62 -12.05 -10.80
N GLY A 123 9.03 -12.26 -12.05
CA GLY A 123 8.89 -13.53 -12.77
C GLY A 123 7.44 -13.88 -13.06
N LEU A 124 6.63 -12.88 -13.42
CA LEU A 124 5.20 -13.01 -13.68
C LEU A 124 4.90 -12.79 -15.17
N ASP A 125 3.83 -13.42 -15.65
CA ASP A 125 3.30 -13.20 -17.00
C ASP A 125 2.29 -12.05 -16.98
N SER A 126 2.64 -10.92 -17.61
CA SER A 126 1.79 -9.73 -17.69
C SER A 126 0.53 -9.93 -18.53
N ASN A 127 0.45 -10.97 -19.37
CA ASN A 127 -0.76 -11.29 -20.14
C ASN A 127 -1.96 -11.70 -19.24
N ILE A 128 -1.70 -12.03 -17.97
CA ILE A 128 -2.76 -12.32 -16.98
C ILE A 128 -3.48 -11.02 -16.55
N GLY A 129 -2.83 -9.87 -16.70
CA GLY A 129 -3.40 -8.53 -16.45
C GLY A 129 -3.38 -8.11 -14.98
N GLU A 130 -3.83 -8.97 -14.05
CA GLU A 130 -3.88 -8.64 -12.61
C GLU A 130 -3.36 -9.80 -11.73
N VAL A 131 -2.58 -9.48 -10.68
CA VAL A 131 -2.13 -10.46 -9.68
C VAL A 131 -2.16 -9.93 -8.24
N PRO A 132 -2.39 -10.78 -7.23
CA PRO A 132 -2.27 -10.37 -5.84
C PRO A 132 -0.80 -10.17 -5.40
N VAL A 133 -0.53 -9.03 -4.77
CA VAL A 133 0.78 -8.69 -4.19
C VAL A 133 0.64 -8.13 -2.78
N THR A 134 1.77 -7.97 -2.10
CA THR A 134 1.87 -7.09 -0.93
C THR A 134 2.90 -6.01 -1.20
N TRP A 135 2.73 -4.82 -0.64
CA TRP A 135 3.70 -3.74 -0.78
C TRP A 135 3.96 -2.98 0.53
N SER A 136 5.15 -2.40 0.67
CA SER A 136 5.48 -1.47 1.74
C SER A 136 6.28 -0.30 1.20
N ASP A 137 6.31 0.83 1.92
CA ASP A 137 7.38 1.80 1.72
C ASP A 137 8.74 1.09 1.91
N ALA A 138 9.75 1.45 1.10
CA ALA A 138 11.10 0.87 1.13
C ALA A 138 12.09 1.81 1.86
#